data_AF-A0A7V9AG34-F1
#
_entry.id   AF-A0A7V9AG34-F1
#
_cell.length_a   1.000
_cell.length_b   1.000
_cell.length_c   1.000
_cell.angle_alpha   90.00
_cell.angle_beta   90.00
_cell.angle_gamma   90.00
#
_symmetry.space_group_name_H-M   'P 1'
#
loop_
_entity.id
_entity.type
_entity.pdbx_description
1 polymer ?
#
loop_
_entity_poly.entity_id
_entity_poly.type
_entity_poly.pdbx_seq_one_letter_code
_entity_poly.pdbx_strand_id
1 'polypeptide(L)'
;MKAIYRSKLVWIGVVLIVALVVVRAMLPIWLRDYVNRKLSEMEDYRGHVAEVDIHLWRGAYSIHAVKIEKTTGKVPVPFFSAPVVDLSVEWKAL
;
A
#
# COMPACT_ATOMS: atom_id res chain seq x y z
N MET A 1 34.65 15.34 26.86
CA MET A 1 34.02 15.47 25.51
C MET A 1 33.21 14.23 25.05
N LYS A 2 32.71 13.34 25.93
CA LYS A 2 31.89 12.17 25.50
C LYS A 2 30.37 12.43 25.54
N ALA A 3 29.90 13.41 26.32
CA ALA A 3 28.47 13.68 26.49
C ALA A 3 27.80 14.26 25.24
N ILE A 4 28.51 15.11 24.49
CA ILE A 4 27.97 15.78 23.27
C ILE A 4 27.82 14.78 22.11
N TYR A 5 28.70 13.78 22.00
CA TYR A 5 28.56 12.74 20.97
C TYR A 5 27.37 11.80 21.23
N ARG A 6 27.09 11.48 22.51
CA ARG A 6 25.92 10.68 22.88
C ARG A 6 24.61 11.40 22.55
N SER A 7 24.52 12.72 22.78
CA SER A 7 23.30 13.48 22.45
C SER A 7 23.05 13.59 20.94
N LYS A 8 24.11 13.76 20.12
CA LYS A 8 23.98 13.74 18.65
C LYS A 8 23.51 12.39 18.11
N LEU A 9 24.02 11.28 18.65
CA LEU A 9 23.59 9.93 18.28
C LEU A 9 22.12 9.66 18.65
N VAL A 10 21.68 10.13 19.82
CA VAL A 10 20.26 10.04 20.22
C VAL A 10 19.38 10.81 19.24
N TRP A 11 19.75 12.03 18.86
CA TRP A 11 19.00 12.82 17.87
C TRP A 11 18.94 12.15 16.49
N ILE A 12 20.04 11.55 16.02
CA ILE A 12 20.04 10.78 14.77
C ILE A 12 19.06 9.61 14.85
N GLY A 13 19.07 8.87 15.96
CA GLY A 13 18.11 7.77 16.20
C GLY A 13 16.66 8.25 16.19
N VAL A 14 16.38 9.37 16.84
CA VAL A 14 15.03 9.98 16.84
C VAL A 14 14.61 10.37 15.44
N VAL A 15 15.47 11.03 14.67
CA VAL A 15 15.16 11.42 13.28
C VAL A 15 14.88 10.20 12.40
N LEU A 16 15.67 9.12 12.53
CA LEU A 16 15.44 7.89 11.78
C LEU A 16 14.11 7.22 12.13
N ILE A 17 13.76 7.17 13.41
CA ILE A 17 12.47 6.60 13.85
C ILE A 17 11.31 7.43 13.30
N VAL A 18 11.39 8.77 13.38
CA VAL A 18 10.37 9.67 12.85
C VAL A 18 10.24 9.48 11.33
N ALA A 19 11.36 9.43 10.60
CA ALA A 19 11.35 9.19 9.16
C ALA A 19 10.71 7.84 8.81
N LEU A 20 11.02 6.77 9.56
CA LEU A 20 10.44 5.45 9.36
C LEU A 20 8.91 5.48 9.58
N VAL A 21 8.43 6.17 10.61
CA VAL A 21 7.00 6.32 10.89
C VAL A 21 6.30 7.08 9.75
N VAL A 22 6.88 8.17 9.27
CA VAL A 22 6.33 8.95 8.15
C VAL A 22 6.23 8.10 6.89
N VAL A 23 7.33 7.42 6.52
CA VAL A 23 7.33 6.52 5.36
C VAL A 23 6.27 5.44 5.52
N ARG A 24 6.18 4.80 6.70
CA ARG A 24 5.22 3.73 6.96
C ARG A 24 3.76 4.21 6.88
N ALA A 25 3.48 5.46 7.22
CA ALA A 25 2.15 6.05 7.12
C ALA A 25 1.81 6.47 5.68
N MET A 26 2.77 6.99 4.92
CA MET A 26 2.55 7.43 3.53
C MET A 26 2.44 6.26 2.55
N LEU A 27 3.13 5.16 2.80
CA LEU A 27 3.23 4.01 1.92
C LEU A 27 1.85 3.38 1.54
N PRO A 28 0.91 3.10 2.47
CA PRO A 28 -0.41 2.58 2.11
C PRO A 28 -1.24 3.56 1.26
N ILE A 29 -1.14 4.86 1.55
CA ILE A 29 -1.85 5.91 0.80
C ILE A 29 -1.34 5.94 -0.64
N TRP A 30 -0.02 6.01 -0.81
CA TRP A 30 0.60 6.06 -2.13
C TRP A 30 0.34 4.78 -2.93
N LEU A 31 0.37 3.61 -2.26
CA LEU A 31 0.09 2.34 -2.93
C LEU A 31 -1.37 2.23 -3.35
N ARG A 32 -2.33 2.66 -2.53
CA ARG A 32 -3.75 2.73 -2.90
C ARG A 32 -3.94 3.57 -4.17
N ASP A 33 -3.33 4.75 -4.22
CA ASP A 33 -3.43 5.65 -5.38
C ASP A 33 -2.77 5.04 -6.61
N TYR A 34 -1.62 4.39 -6.44
CA TYR A 34 -0.96 3.65 -7.51
C TYR A 34 -1.85 2.55 -8.08
N VAL A 35 -2.44 1.71 -7.22
CA VAL A 35 -3.33 0.61 -7.61
C VAL A 35 -4.57 1.14 -8.32
N ASN A 36 -5.23 2.15 -7.75
CA ASN A 36 -6.41 2.77 -8.38
C ASN A 36 -6.08 3.39 -9.74
N ARG A 37 -4.94 4.06 -9.88
CA ARG A 37 -4.49 4.56 -11.18
C ARG A 37 -4.30 3.43 -12.18
N LYS A 38 -3.63 2.34 -11.79
CA LYS A 38 -3.44 1.18 -12.66
C LYS A 38 -4.73 0.48 -13.05
N LEU A 39 -5.67 0.36 -12.12
CA LEU A 39 -7.00 -0.17 -12.38
C LEU A 39 -7.86 0.74 -13.27
N SER A 40 -7.57 2.05 -13.31
CA SER A 40 -8.27 3.00 -14.18
C SER A 40 -7.72 3.05 -15.61
N GLU A 41 -6.50 2.55 -15.83
CA GLU A 41 -5.84 2.48 -17.15
C GLU A 41 -6.27 1.24 -17.95
N MET A 42 -7.15 0.40 -17.41
CA MET A 42 -7.67 -0.79 -18.09
C MET A 42 -8.66 -0.39 -19.20
N GLU A 43 -8.51 -0.98 -20.39
CA GLU A 43 -9.29 -0.59 -21.58
C GLU A 43 -10.79 -0.91 -21.45
N ASP A 44 -11.10 -2.19 -21.19
CA ASP A 44 -12.48 -2.69 -21.10
C ASP A 44 -13.03 -2.77 -19.67
N TYR A 45 -12.25 -2.33 -18.67
CA TYR A 45 -12.59 -2.48 -17.27
C TYR A 45 -12.30 -1.20 -16.50
N ARG A 46 -13.05 -0.99 -15.42
CA ARG A 46 -12.78 0.05 -14.43
C ARG A 46 -12.70 -0.60 -13.07
N GLY A 47 -11.53 -0.53 -12.44
CA GLY A 47 -11.35 -1.03 -11.08
C GLY A 47 -11.24 0.08 -10.04
N HIS A 48 -11.61 -0.25 -8.80
CA HIS A 48 -11.44 0.61 -7.64
C HIS A 48 -11.14 -0.23 -6.38
N VAL A 49 -10.30 0.31 -5.51
CA VAL A 49 -9.99 -0.24 -4.19
C VAL A 49 -10.15 0.85 -3.12
N ALA A 50 -10.78 0.49 -2.01
CA ALA A 50 -11.07 1.43 -0.92
C ALA A 50 -9.87 1.64 -0.01
N GLU A 51 -9.11 0.60 0.30
CA GLU A 51 -7.98 0.67 1.22
C GLU A 51 -6.95 -0.40 0.92
N VAL A 52 -5.69 -0.12 1.26
CA VAL A 52 -4.57 -1.04 1.14
C VAL A 52 -3.79 -1.03 2.45
N ASP A 53 -3.72 -2.18 3.09
CA ASP A 53 -2.98 -2.42 4.32
C ASP A 53 -1.70 -3.19 4.03
N ILE A 54 -0.61 -2.81 4.72
CA ILE A 54 0.73 -3.31 4.38
C ILE A 54 1.46 -3.76 5.63
N HIS A 55 1.80 -5.04 5.65
CA HIS A 55 2.53 -5.70 6.73
C HIS A 55 3.94 -6.05 6.25
N LEU A 56 4.78 -5.02 6.02
CA LEU A 56 6.15 -5.15 5.49
C LEU A 56 6.97 -6.26 6.17
N TRP A 57 6.96 -6.30 7.50
CA TRP A 57 7.65 -7.29 8.33
C TRP A 57 7.30 -8.76 8.02
N ARG A 58 6.08 -9.05 7.54
CA ARG A 58 5.65 -10.40 7.14
C ARG A 58 5.53 -10.57 5.62
N GLY A 59 5.74 -9.51 4.84
CA GLY A 59 5.56 -9.54 3.39
C GLY A 59 4.10 -9.68 2.94
N ALA A 60 3.15 -9.41 3.82
CA ALA A 60 1.73 -9.51 3.52
C ALA A 60 1.13 -8.13 3.24
N TYR A 61 0.18 -8.06 2.32
CA TYR A 61 -0.62 -6.88 2.03
C TYR A 61 -2.07 -7.29 1.76
N SER A 62 -3.00 -6.45 2.22
CA SER A 62 -4.43 -6.70 2.17
C SER A 62 -5.10 -5.55 1.45
N ILE A 63 -6.03 -5.85 0.56
CA ILE A 63 -6.76 -4.86 -0.23
C ILE A 63 -8.24 -4.98 0.09
N HIS A 64 -8.86 -3.86 0.49
CA HIS A 64 -10.24 -3.84 0.94
C HIS A 64 -11.18 -3.28 -0.12
N ALA A 65 -12.37 -3.91 -0.19
CA ALA A 65 -13.47 -3.55 -1.07
C ALA A 65 -13.05 -3.35 -2.53
N VAL A 66 -12.43 -4.38 -3.10
CA VAL A 66 -12.06 -4.40 -4.52
C VAL A 66 -13.33 -4.52 -5.36
N LYS A 67 -13.46 -3.64 -6.36
CA LYS A 67 -14.52 -3.70 -7.37
C LYS A 67 -13.91 -3.52 -8.74
N ILE A 68 -14.29 -4.39 -9.68
CA ILE A 68 -13.92 -4.30 -11.08
C ILE A 68 -15.21 -4.46 -11.89
N GLU A 69 -15.47 -3.49 -12.75
CA GLU A 69 -16.65 -3.44 -13.60
C GLU A 69 -16.23 -3.39 -15.06
N LYS A 70 -16.95 -4.10 -15.92
CA LYS A 70 -16.71 -4.07 -17.37
C LYS A 70 -17.40 -2.84 -17.97
N THR A 71 -16.67 -2.07 -18.78
CA THR A 71 -17.11 -0.80 -19.37
C THR A 71 -17.48 -0.89 -20.85
N THR A 72 -17.31 -2.05 -21.48
CA THR A 72 -17.61 -2.27 -22.92
C THR A 72 -19.11 -2.13 -23.29
N GLY A 73 -20.02 -1.93 -22.32
CA GLY A 73 -21.46 -1.80 -22.52
C GLY A 73 -22.06 -0.47 -22.04
N LYS A 74 -23.33 -0.20 -22.40
CA LYS A 74 -24.05 1.03 -21.96
C LYS A 74 -24.27 1.13 -20.45
N VAL A 75 -24.16 0.01 -19.74
CA VAL A 75 -24.32 -0.09 -18.27
C VAL A 75 -23.11 -0.85 -17.74
N PRO A 76 -22.39 -0.34 -16.72
CA PRO A 76 -21.30 -1.08 -16.08
C PRO A 76 -21.82 -2.39 -15.51
N VAL A 77 -21.15 -3.50 -15.84
CA VAL A 77 -21.49 -4.84 -15.32
C VAL A 77 -20.42 -5.26 -14.33
N PRO A 78 -20.77 -5.68 -13.10
CA PRO A 78 -19.80 -6.17 -12.14
C PRO A 78 -19.10 -7.41 -12.69
N PHE A 79 -17.77 -7.34 -12.81
CA PHE A 79 -16.93 -8.45 -13.26
C PHE A 79 -16.32 -9.18 -12.06
N PHE A 80 -15.79 -8.42 -11.10
CA PHE A 80 -15.20 -8.97 -9.89
C PHE A 80 -15.46 -8.04 -8.70
N SER A 81 -15.80 -8.62 -7.55
CA SER A 81 -15.89 -7.88 -6.30
C SER A 81 -15.46 -8.77 -5.15
N ALA A 82 -14.60 -8.25 -4.28
CA ALA A 82 -14.19 -8.94 -3.06
C ALA A 82 -14.16 -7.97 -1.87
N PRO A 83 -14.66 -8.39 -0.69
CA PRO A 83 -14.58 -7.58 0.51
C PRO A 83 -13.14 -7.38 0.97
N VAL A 84 -12.32 -8.43 0.87
CA VAL A 84 -10.89 -8.41 1.20
C VAL A 84 -10.14 -9.33 0.23
N VAL A 85 -8.97 -8.89 -0.22
CA VAL A 85 -8.00 -9.70 -0.98
C VAL A 85 -6.68 -9.66 -0.22
N ASP A 86 -6.25 -10.82 0.26
CA ASP A 86 -4.98 -10.98 0.97
C ASP A 86 -3.91 -11.54 0.04
N LEU A 87 -2.76 -10.88 0.01
CA LEU A 87 -1.61 -11.24 -0.81
C LEU A 87 -0.40 -11.35 0.12
N SER A 88 0.34 -12.45 0.01
CA SER A 88 1.53 -12.69 0.83
C SER A 88 2.72 -13.05 -0.04
N VAL A 89 3.84 -12.40 0.24
CA VAL A 89 5.12 -12.62 -0.42
C VAL A 89 6.01 -13.45 0.49
N GLU A 90 6.47 -14.59 -0.02
CA GLU A 90 7.44 -15.41 0.67
C GLU A 90 8.85 -14.84 0.47
N TRP A 91 9.34 -14.07 1.45
CA TRP A 91 10.66 -13.44 1.39
C TRP A 91 11.81 -14.41 1.16
N LYS A 92 11.71 -15.65 1.65
CA LYS A 92 12.76 -16.66 1.50
C LYS A 92 12.90 -17.18 0.07
N ALA A 93 11.88 -16.98 -0.78
CA ALA A 93 11.83 -17.45 -2.15
C ALA A 93 12.21 -16.38 -3.19
N LEU A 94 12.46 -15.14 -2.73
CA LEU A 94 12.96 -14.01 -3.53
C LEU A 94 14.47 -13.85 -3.39
#